data_AF-K9BSW0-F1
#
_entry.id   AF-K9BSW0-F1
#
_cell.length_a   1.000
_cell.length_b   1.000
_cell.length_c   1.000
_cell.angle_alpha   90.00
_cell.angle_beta   90.00
_cell.angle_gamma   90.00
#
_symmetry.space_group_name_H-M   'P 1'
#
loop_
_entity.id
_entity.type
_entity.pdbx_description
1 polymer ?
#
loop_
_entity_poly.entity_id
_entity_poly.type
_entity_poly.pdbx_seq_one_letter_code
_entity_poly.pdbx_strand_id
1 'polypeptide(L)'
;MSTLDLDLLSNYLDGDQNEYGLDFAATHGFLCAIAVGPQFDRWLDELFEGNHKKLPAEVLEQVKLWLESIRQDLANENGIEFPFEIEEADVESSLGDWSVGFVDAMFLNEDAWFAPEFEEQLIDLTLPIMVFSGIDEEDPQMESFRRNGQLMDELAEEIPENLNELYLMYHTPA
;
A
#
# COMPACT_ATOMS: atom_id res chain seq x y z
N MET A 1 -14.74 -21.45 5.98
CA MET A 1 -14.09 -20.17 5.70
C MET A 1 -13.52 -20.29 4.31
N SER A 2 -13.72 -19.30 3.45
CA SER A 2 -13.03 -19.25 2.17
C SER A 2 -11.53 -19.05 2.41
N THR A 3 -10.70 -19.61 1.53
CA THR A 3 -9.24 -19.35 1.51
C THR A 3 -8.99 -18.14 0.61
N LEU A 4 -7.95 -17.36 0.93
CA LEU A 4 -7.51 -16.24 0.07
C LEU A 4 -7.17 -16.76 -1.33
N ASP A 5 -7.74 -16.13 -2.35
CA ASP A 5 -7.52 -16.44 -3.77
C ASP A 5 -7.02 -15.19 -4.49
N LEU A 6 -5.69 -15.05 -4.59
CA LEU A 6 -5.05 -13.91 -5.25
C LEU A 6 -5.22 -13.94 -6.77
N ASP A 7 -5.35 -15.12 -7.38
CA ASP A 7 -5.60 -15.25 -8.81
C ASP A 7 -6.97 -14.67 -9.18
N LEU A 8 -7.99 -14.94 -8.36
CA LEU A 8 -9.31 -14.31 -8.53
C LEU A 8 -9.22 -12.79 -8.41
N LEU A 9 -8.49 -12.28 -7.43
CA LEU A 9 -8.34 -10.85 -7.19
C LEU A 9 -7.58 -10.15 -8.32
N SER A 10 -6.44 -10.68 -8.78
CA SER A 10 -5.71 -10.10 -9.90
C SER A 10 -6.56 -10.09 -11.17
N ASN A 11 -7.20 -11.22 -11.51
CA ASN A 11 -8.08 -11.26 -12.68
C ASN A 11 -9.23 -10.24 -12.60
N TYR A 12 -9.77 -9.99 -11.40
CA TYR A 12 -10.83 -9.00 -11.23
C TYR A 12 -10.31 -7.56 -11.27
N LEU A 13 -9.27 -7.25 -10.51
CA LEU A 13 -8.78 -5.89 -10.30
C LEU A 13 -8.05 -5.33 -11.54
N ASP A 14 -7.35 -6.19 -12.29
CA ASP A 14 -6.63 -5.79 -13.50
C ASP A 14 -7.50 -5.85 -14.78
N GLY A 15 -8.75 -6.33 -14.66
CA GLY A 15 -9.63 -6.51 -15.81
C GLY A 15 -10.71 -5.43 -15.94
N ASP A 16 -11.31 -5.35 -17.14
CA ASP A 16 -12.29 -4.32 -17.53
C ASP A 16 -13.54 -4.21 -16.62
N GLN A 17 -13.83 -5.26 -15.83
CA GLN A 17 -14.93 -5.26 -14.87
C GLN A 17 -14.67 -4.44 -13.59
N ASN A 18 -13.43 -4.03 -13.34
CA ASN A 18 -13.08 -3.14 -12.26
C ASN A 18 -13.39 -1.68 -12.66
N GLU A 19 -14.62 -1.24 -12.40
CA GLU A 19 -15.08 0.10 -12.79
C GLU A 19 -14.74 1.20 -11.77
N TYR A 20 -14.43 0.85 -10.51
CA TYR A 20 -14.40 1.81 -9.39
C TYR A 20 -13.18 1.66 -8.47
N GLY A 21 -12.40 0.60 -8.60
CA GLY A 21 -11.29 0.31 -7.71
C GLY A 21 -9.93 0.55 -8.35
N LEU A 22 -8.90 0.46 -7.53
CA LEU A 22 -7.51 0.40 -7.96
C LEU A 22 -7.21 -0.94 -8.65
N ASP A 23 -6.15 -0.99 -9.45
CA ASP A 23 -5.62 -2.27 -9.98
C ASP A 23 -5.10 -3.19 -8.87
N PHE A 24 -4.63 -4.38 -9.21
CA PHE A 24 -4.19 -5.36 -8.23
C PHE A 24 -3.00 -4.89 -7.38
N ALA A 25 -2.00 -4.25 -7.99
CA ALA A 25 -0.80 -3.78 -7.29
C ALA A 25 -1.13 -2.61 -6.37
N ALA A 26 -1.83 -1.60 -6.89
CA ALA A 26 -2.30 -0.44 -6.14
C ALA A 26 -3.28 -0.84 -5.03
N THR A 27 -4.18 -1.81 -5.25
CA THR A 27 -5.04 -2.35 -4.20
C THR A 27 -4.21 -2.96 -3.06
N HIS A 28 -3.15 -3.71 -3.38
CA HIS A 28 -2.28 -4.25 -2.33
C HIS A 28 -1.59 -3.15 -1.52
N GLY A 29 -1.09 -2.10 -2.17
CA GLY A 29 -0.48 -0.96 -1.49
C GLY A 29 -1.44 -0.22 -0.59
N PHE A 30 -2.66 0.01 -1.07
CA PHE A 30 -3.75 0.56 -0.27
C PHE A 30 -4.01 -0.30 0.96
N LEU A 31 -4.16 -1.61 0.80
CA LEU A 31 -4.41 -2.52 1.93
C LEU A 31 -3.22 -2.56 2.90
N CYS A 32 -1.98 -2.45 2.44
CA CYS A 32 -0.80 -2.35 3.29
C CYS A 32 -0.86 -1.11 4.17
N ALA A 33 -1.18 0.07 3.61
CA ALA A 33 -1.37 1.29 4.39
C ALA A 33 -2.48 1.14 5.45
N ILE A 34 -3.60 0.51 5.10
CA ILE A 34 -4.70 0.22 6.04
C ILE A 34 -4.30 -0.80 7.12
N ALA A 35 -3.34 -1.66 6.85
CA ALA A 35 -2.84 -2.65 7.80
C ALA A 35 -1.81 -2.05 8.78
N VAL A 36 -0.85 -1.26 8.28
CA VAL A 36 0.26 -0.72 9.09
C VAL A 36 -0.11 0.59 9.79
N GLY A 37 -1.00 1.38 9.20
CA GLY A 37 -1.34 2.72 9.65
C GLY A 37 -2.36 2.81 10.80
N PRO A 38 -2.77 4.03 11.16
CA PRO A 38 -3.82 4.27 12.14
C PRO A 38 -5.16 3.68 11.71
N GLN A 39 -6.02 3.36 12.68
CA GLN A 39 -7.33 2.77 12.42
C GLN A 39 -8.17 3.66 11.47
N PHE A 40 -8.66 3.07 10.38
CA PHE A 40 -9.53 3.74 9.42
C PHE A 40 -10.67 2.83 8.95
N ASP A 41 -11.86 2.98 9.56
CA ASP A 41 -12.98 2.04 9.35
C ASP A 41 -13.68 2.16 7.98
N ARG A 42 -13.51 3.29 7.29
CA ARG A 42 -14.17 3.56 5.99
C ARG A 42 -13.36 3.09 4.78
N TRP A 43 -12.22 2.42 5.00
CA TRP A 43 -11.29 1.99 3.95
C TRP A 43 -11.95 1.31 2.75
N LEU A 44 -12.96 0.46 2.99
CA LEU A 44 -13.62 -0.30 1.94
C LEU A 44 -14.55 0.57 1.08
N ASP A 45 -15.15 1.61 1.68
CA ASP A 45 -15.88 2.61 0.91
C ASP A 45 -14.92 3.39 0.04
N GLU A 46 -13.80 3.86 0.58
CA GLU A 46 -12.86 4.70 -0.17
C GLU A 46 -12.15 3.93 -1.30
N LEU A 47 -11.73 2.67 -1.06
CA LEU A 47 -11.08 1.83 -2.08
C LEU A 47 -11.94 1.62 -3.34
N PHE A 48 -13.27 1.69 -3.22
CA PHE A 48 -14.20 1.49 -4.33
C PHE A 48 -15.11 2.70 -4.56
N GLU A 49 -14.72 3.89 -4.12
CA GLU A 49 -15.46 5.14 -4.30
C GLU A 49 -16.95 5.07 -3.84
N GLY A 50 -17.23 4.31 -2.78
CA GLY A 50 -18.56 4.05 -2.24
C GLY A 50 -19.38 3.02 -3.02
N ASN A 51 -18.80 2.38 -4.03
CA ASN A 51 -19.44 1.40 -4.92
C ASN A 51 -19.21 -0.06 -4.52
N HIS A 52 -18.60 -0.35 -3.36
CA HIS A 52 -18.27 -1.70 -2.90
C HIS A 52 -19.46 -2.69 -2.92
N LYS A 53 -20.71 -2.19 -2.85
CA LYS A 53 -21.95 -3.00 -2.92
C LYS A 53 -22.32 -3.45 -4.33
N LYS A 54 -21.72 -2.88 -5.36
CA LYS A 54 -21.90 -3.27 -6.77
C LYS A 54 -20.94 -4.38 -7.19
N LEU A 55 -19.89 -4.62 -6.42
CA LEU A 55 -18.91 -5.67 -6.70
C LEU A 55 -19.53 -7.05 -6.51
N PRO A 56 -19.00 -8.08 -7.22
CA PRO A 56 -19.29 -9.46 -6.89
C PRO A 56 -18.99 -9.73 -5.41
N ALA A 57 -19.92 -10.40 -4.72
CA ALA A 57 -19.78 -10.66 -3.28
C ALA A 57 -18.51 -11.45 -2.93
N GLU A 58 -18.08 -12.33 -3.84
CA GLU A 58 -16.85 -13.12 -3.69
C GLU A 58 -15.59 -12.24 -3.75
N VAL A 59 -15.50 -11.29 -4.69
CA VAL A 59 -14.40 -10.32 -4.76
C VAL A 59 -14.33 -9.51 -3.47
N LEU A 60 -15.49 -9.02 -3.00
CA LEU A 60 -15.57 -8.24 -1.76
C LEU A 60 -15.12 -9.04 -0.52
N GLU A 61 -15.43 -10.34 -0.49
CA GLU A 61 -14.94 -11.24 0.56
C GLU A 61 -13.42 -11.43 0.46
N GLN A 62 -12.90 -11.67 -0.75
CA GLN A 62 -11.48 -11.91 -0.99
C GLN A 62 -10.61 -10.68 -0.65
N VAL A 63 -11.04 -9.45 -0.97
CA VAL A 63 -10.33 -8.22 -0.58
C VAL A 63 -10.23 -8.09 0.94
N LYS A 64 -11.29 -8.45 1.69
CA LYS A 64 -11.25 -8.43 3.16
C LYS A 64 -10.35 -9.52 3.72
N LEU A 65 -10.36 -10.70 3.12
CA LEU A 65 -9.44 -11.78 3.49
C LEU A 65 -7.98 -11.39 3.23
N TRP A 66 -7.72 -10.62 2.17
CA TRP A 66 -6.39 -10.15 1.86
C TRP A 66 -5.86 -9.19 2.92
N LEU A 67 -6.66 -8.20 3.32
CA LEU A 67 -6.31 -7.30 4.42
C LEU A 67 -6.04 -8.07 5.73
N GLU A 68 -6.86 -9.06 6.04
CA GLU A 68 -6.68 -9.90 7.23
C GLU A 68 -5.40 -10.74 7.13
N SER A 69 -5.06 -11.26 5.95
CA SER A 69 -3.79 -11.97 5.73
C SER A 69 -2.59 -11.08 6.01
N ILE A 70 -2.57 -9.87 5.44
CA ILE A 70 -1.48 -8.89 5.65
C ILE A 70 -1.32 -8.59 7.14
N ARG A 71 -2.42 -8.37 7.86
CA ARG A 71 -2.39 -8.15 9.31
C ARG A 71 -1.86 -9.34 10.10
N GLN A 72 -2.19 -10.56 9.66
CA GLN A 72 -1.67 -11.78 10.28
C GLN A 72 -0.17 -11.92 10.05
N ASP A 73 0.32 -11.59 8.86
CA ASP A 73 1.75 -11.65 8.56
C ASP A 73 2.55 -10.63 9.39
N LEU A 74 2.06 -9.39 9.49
CA LEU A 74 2.63 -8.36 10.38
C LEU A 74 2.64 -8.79 11.85
N ALA A 75 1.51 -9.31 12.35
CA ALA A 75 1.39 -9.74 13.74
C ALA A 75 2.28 -10.96 14.09
N ASN A 76 2.66 -11.75 13.08
CA ASN A 76 3.55 -12.90 13.23
C ASN A 76 5.02 -12.57 12.90
N GLU A 77 5.34 -11.30 12.61
CA GLU A 77 6.69 -10.86 12.19
C GLU A 77 7.17 -11.58 10.91
N ASN A 78 6.26 -11.99 10.03
CA ASN A 78 6.59 -12.63 8.75
C ASN A 78 7.08 -11.61 7.69
N GLY A 79 6.85 -10.32 7.92
CA GLY A 79 7.04 -9.26 6.94
C GLY A 79 5.93 -9.22 5.89
N ILE A 80 5.95 -8.19 5.04
CA ILE A 80 5.06 -8.07 3.88
C ILE A 80 5.82 -8.48 2.63
N GLU A 81 5.23 -9.40 1.86
CA GLU A 81 5.69 -9.76 0.53
C GLU A 81 4.84 -9.05 -0.53
N PHE A 82 5.47 -8.56 -1.60
CA PHE A 82 4.73 -8.03 -2.74
C PHE A 82 4.04 -9.18 -3.49
N PRO A 83 2.80 -8.99 -3.99
CA PRO A 83 2.07 -10.01 -4.72
C PRO A 83 2.50 -10.07 -6.20
N PHE A 84 3.64 -9.47 -6.53
CA PHE A 84 4.24 -9.38 -7.86
C PHE A 84 5.77 -9.42 -7.74
N GLU A 85 6.44 -9.78 -8.82
CA GLU A 85 7.90 -9.69 -8.91
C GLU A 85 8.31 -8.24 -9.23
N ILE A 86 9.30 -7.72 -8.53
CA ILE A 86 9.91 -6.42 -8.87
C ILE A 86 10.89 -6.66 -10.01
N GLU A 87 10.43 -6.47 -11.25
CA GLU A 87 11.30 -6.57 -12.43
C GLU A 87 12.20 -5.34 -12.60
N GLU A 88 11.67 -4.15 -12.26
CA GLU A 88 12.35 -2.86 -12.34
C GLU A 88 11.85 -1.95 -11.22
N ALA A 89 12.78 -1.26 -10.54
CA ALA A 89 12.46 -0.25 -9.54
C ALA A 89 12.19 1.10 -10.23
N ASP A 90 10.97 1.26 -10.77
CA ASP A 90 10.54 2.48 -11.49
C ASP A 90 9.13 2.93 -11.07
N VAL A 91 8.80 4.19 -11.31
CA VAL A 91 7.49 4.80 -11.01
C VAL A 91 6.37 4.27 -11.91
N GLU A 92 6.68 3.78 -13.10
CA GLU A 92 5.72 3.18 -14.05
C GLU A 92 5.61 1.65 -13.90
N SER A 93 6.22 1.08 -12.85
CA SER A 93 6.19 -0.36 -12.56
C SER A 93 5.05 -0.73 -11.61
N SER A 94 4.79 -2.03 -11.40
CA SER A 94 3.87 -2.49 -10.36
C SER A 94 4.23 -2.00 -8.95
N LEU A 95 5.52 -1.72 -8.69
CA LEU A 95 5.94 -1.11 -7.42
C LEU A 95 5.52 0.37 -7.35
N GLY A 96 5.53 1.07 -8.48
CA GLY A 96 4.97 2.41 -8.63
C GLY A 96 3.47 2.42 -8.36
N ASP A 97 2.71 1.55 -9.03
CA ASP A 97 1.26 1.40 -8.83
C ASP A 97 0.93 1.07 -7.35
N TRP A 98 1.66 0.11 -6.76
CA TRP A 98 1.56 -0.21 -5.35
C TRP A 98 1.80 1.01 -4.46
N SER A 99 2.81 1.82 -4.78
CA SER A 99 3.14 3.01 -4.00
C SER A 99 2.08 4.10 -4.11
N VAL A 100 1.47 4.27 -5.30
CA VAL A 100 0.31 5.15 -5.49
C VAL A 100 -0.84 4.72 -4.58
N GLY A 101 -1.20 3.44 -4.58
CA GLY A 101 -2.28 2.94 -3.74
C GLY A 101 -2.02 3.11 -2.23
N PHE A 102 -0.77 2.97 -1.79
CA PHE A 102 -0.37 3.23 -0.41
C PHE A 102 -0.54 4.72 -0.05
N VAL A 103 -0.03 5.62 -0.88
CA VAL A 103 -0.12 7.08 -0.66
C VAL A 103 -1.57 7.55 -0.68
N ASP A 104 -2.39 7.03 -1.60
CA ASP A 104 -3.83 7.31 -1.65
C ASP A 104 -4.51 6.97 -0.31
N ALA A 105 -4.26 5.77 0.22
CA ALA A 105 -4.78 5.35 1.52
C ALA A 105 -4.30 6.23 2.68
N MET A 106 -3.02 6.64 2.65
CA MET A 106 -2.43 7.50 3.66
C MET A 106 -3.14 8.87 3.71
N PHE A 107 -3.39 9.47 2.55
CA PHE A 107 -4.02 10.78 2.45
C PHE A 107 -5.52 10.78 2.80
N LEU A 108 -6.20 9.63 2.79
CA LEU A 108 -7.59 9.54 3.26
C LEU A 108 -7.75 9.84 4.77
N ASN A 109 -6.67 9.74 5.54
CA ASN A 109 -6.67 10.00 6.98
C ASN A 109 -5.37 10.69 7.44
N GLU A 110 -4.94 11.70 6.69
CA GLU A 110 -3.67 12.42 6.88
C GLU A 110 -3.46 12.87 8.33
N ASP A 111 -4.47 13.50 8.95
CA ASP A 111 -4.39 13.98 10.34
C ASP A 111 -4.02 12.88 11.36
N ALA A 112 -4.43 11.62 11.11
CA ALA A 112 -4.12 10.51 12.00
C ALA A 112 -2.74 9.89 11.73
N TRP A 113 -2.24 10.00 10.50
CA TRP A 113 -0.89 9.59 10.14
C TRP A 113 0.14 10.58 10.69
N PHE A 114 -0.06 11.88 10.49
CA PHE A 114 0.90 12.90 10.91
C PHE A 114 0.72 13.33 12.37
N ALA A 115 0.57 12.35 13.27
CA ALA A 115 0.58 12.61 14.71
C ALA A 115 1.93 13.26 15.12
N PRO A 116 1.93 14.36 15.90
CA PRO A 116 3.16 15.12 16.18
C PRO A 116 4.32 14.32 16.78
N GLU A 117 4.02 13.24 17.49
CA GLU A 117 5.02 12.34 18.09
C GLU A 117 5.77 11.45 17.07
N PHE A 118 5.22 11.25 15.88
CA PHE A 118 5.73 10.31 14.88
C PHE A 118 6.10 10.95 13.55
N GLU A 119 5.84 12.25 13.37
CA GLU A 119 5.98 12.96 12.08
C GLU A 119 7.34 12.75 11.40
N GLU A 120 8.46 12.95 12.11
CA GLU A 120 9.81 12.79 11.54
C GLU A 120 10.08 11.33 11.12
N GLN A 121 9.72 10.37 11.98
CA GLN A 121 9.90 8.95 11.70
C GLN A 121 9.01 8.49 10.53
N LEU A 122 7.77 8.99 10.45
CA LEU A 122 6.85 8.68 9.36
C LEU A 122 7.42 9.13 8.01
N ILE A 123 7.96 10.35 7.95
CA ILE A 123 8.56 10.91 6.73
C ILE A 123 9.70 10.01 6.24
N ASP A 124 10.60 9.61 7.14
CA ASP A 124 11.72 8.74 6.78
C ASP A 124 11.26 7.37 6.28
N LEU A 125 10.32 6.73 7.00
CA LEU A 125 9.83 5.39 6.66
C LEU A 125 9.02 5.34 5.35
N THR A 126 8.31 6.42 5.04
CA THR A 126 7.48 6.50 3.82
C THR A 126 8.21 7.07 2.62
N LEU A 127 9.43 7.62 2.79
CA LEU A 127 10.20 8.22 1.70
C LEU A 127 10.31 7.31 0.45
N PRO A 128 10.65 6.01 0.55
CA PRO A 128 10.68 5.13 -0.62
C PRO A 128 9.34 5.12 -1.37
N ILE A 129 8.24 4.99 -0.63
CA ILE A 129 6.88 4.91 -1.17
C ILE A 129 6.51 6.22 -1.87
N MET A 130 6.86 7.37 -1.26
CA MET A 130 6.65 8.69 -1.87
C MET A 130 7.45 8.83 -3.17
N VAL A 131 8.70 8.35 -3.21
CA VAL A 131 9.55 8.39 -4.41
C VAL A 131 8.94 7.55 -5.55
N PHE A 132 8.53 6.31 -5.26
CA PHE A 132 7.95 5.39 -6.24
C PHE A 132 6.55 5.78 -6.70
N SER A 133 5.74 6.41 -5.84
CA SER A 133 4.41 6.90 -6.23
C SER A 133 4.44 8.01 -7.30
N GLY A 134 5.62 8.57 -7.58
CA GLY A 134 5.79 9.63 -8.56
C GLY A 134 5.29 11.00 -8.10
N ILE A 135 4.71 11.13 -6.90
CA ILE A 135 4.25 12.43 -6.41
C ILE A 135 5.42 13.40 -6.19
N ASP A 136 5.07 14.69 -6.09
CA ASP A 136 6.01 15.79 -5.92
C ASP A 136 7.11 15.81 -7.00
N GLU A 137 6.74 15.63 -8.27
CA GLU A 137 7.64 15.70 -9.43
C GLU A 137 8.45 17.00 -9.52
N GLU A 138 7.88 18.10 -9.02
CA GLU A 138 8.51 19.42 -9.03
C GLU A 138 9.60 19.58 -7.95
N ASP A 139 9.67 18.66 -6.97
CA ASP A 139 10.71 18.68 -5.94
C ASP A 139 12.05 18.15 -6.52
N PRO A 140 13.12 18.98 -6.57
CA PRO A 140 14.42 18.57 -7.07
C PRO A 140 15.05 17.40 -6.30
N GLN A 141 14.72 17.23 -5.02
CA GLN A 141 15.20 16.11 -4.22
C GLN A 141 14.55 14.81 -4.68
N MET A 142 13.23 14.80 -4.88
CA MET A 142 12.48 13.65 -5.41
C MET A 142 12.94 13.27 -6.82
N GLU A 143 13.15 14.26 -7.69
CA GLU A 143 13.74 14.05 -9.01
C GLU A 143 15.16 13.45 -8.93
N SER A 144 15.95 13.84 -7.93
CA SER A 144 17.31 13.31 -7.75
C SER A 144 17.34 11.84 -7.35
N PHE A 145 16.38 11.38 -6.55
CA PHE A 145 16.19 9.97 -6.21
C PHE A 145 15.86 9.15 -7.47
N ARG A 146 14.81 9.55 -8.19
CA ARG A 146 14.29 8.83 -9.38
C ARG A 146 15.30 8.73 -10.52
N ARG A 147 16.26 9.65 -10.61
CA ARG A 147 17.32 9.61 -11.64
C ARG A 147 18.49 8.69 -11.29
N ASN A 148 18.56 8.18 -10.07
CA ASN A 148 19.63 7.31 -9.60
C ASN A 148 19.13 5.88 -9.44
N GLY A 149 19.29 5.06 -10.48
CA GLY A 149 18.80 3.67 -10.48
C GLY A 149 19.30 2.82 -9.31
N GLN A 150 20.57 2.98 -8.89
CA GLN A 150 21.08 2.26 -7.71
C GLN A 150 20.31 2.65 -6.44
N LEU A 151 19.99 3.93 -6.28
CA LEU A 151 19.27 4.41 -5.12
C LEU A 151 17.79 3.99 -5.17
N MET A 152 17.20 3.92 -6.36
CA MET A 152 15.86 3.33 -6.54
C MET A 152 15.84 1.86 -6.11
N ASP A 153 16.82 1.06 -6.54
CA ASP A 153 16.93 -0.34 -6.11
C ASP A 153 17.08 -0.45 -4.57
N GLU A 154 17.93 0.38 -3.96
CA GLU A 154 18.10 0.44 -2.50
C GLU A 154 16.78 0.81 -1.79
N LEU A 155 16.07 1.83 -2.26
CA LEU A 155 14.77 2.24 -1.71
C LEU A 155 13.71 1.13 -1.83
N ALA A 156 13.69 0.38 -2.94
CA ALA A 156 12.76 -0.74 -3.11
C ALA A 156 12.99 -1.86 -2.08
N GLU A 157 14.26 -2.16 -1.79
CA GLU A 157 14.64 -3.18 -0.79
C GLU A 157 14.28 -2.77 0.65
N GLU A 158 14.19 -1.47 0.93
CA GLU A 158 13.83 -0.94 2.26
C GLU A 158 12.33 -1.03 2.59
N ILE A 159 11.45 -1.00 1.58
CA ILE A 159 10.00 -0.92 1.79
C ILE A 159 9.45 -1.99 2.74
N PRO A 160 9.77 -3.29 2.59
CA PRO A 160 9.21 -4.32 3.46
C PRO A 160 9.55 -4.12 4.95
N GLU A 161 10.77 -3.68 5.25
CA GLU A 161 11.19 -3.42 6.63
C GLU A 161 10.54 -2.15 7.17
N ASN A 162 10.46 -1.09 6.35
CA ASN A 162 9.80 0.15 6.74
C ASN A 162 8.32 -0.08 7.09
N LEU A 163 7.64 -0.98 6.37
CA LEU A 163 6.26 -1.37 6.69
C LEU A 163 6.13 -2.06 8.06
N ASN A 164 7.10 -2.90 8.44
CA ASN A 164 7.15 -3.49 9.78
C ASN A 164 7.32 -2.40 10.85
N GLU A 165 8.23 -1.45 10.62
CA GLU A 165 8.44 -0.33 11.55
C GLU A 165 7.19 0.55 11.69
N LEU A 166 6.52 0.87 10.58
CA LEU A 166 5.25 1.61 10.58
C LEU A 166 4.18 0.87 11.39
N TYR A 167 4.06 -0.46 11.19
CA TYR A 167 3.11 -1.27 11.97
C TYR A 167 3.42 -1.21 13.47
N LEU A 168 4.68 -1.39 13.85
CA LEU A 168 5.09 -1.30 15.26
C LEU A 168 4.80 0.08 15.86
N MET A 169 5.02 1.14 15.08
CA MET A 169 4.80 2.54 15.49
C MET A 169 3.32 2.81 15.83
N TYR A 170 2.37 2.34 15.02
CA TYR A 170 0.94 2.58 15.25
C TYR A 170 0.21 1.54 16.11
N HIS A 171 0.73 0.31 16.20
CA HIS A 171 0.01 -0.82 16.81
C HIS A 171 0.65 -1.37 18.09
N THR A 172 1.83 -0.89 18.48
CA THR A 172 2.44 -1.28 19.76
C THR A 172 2.02 -0.34 20.88
N PRO A 173 1.55 -0.86 22.05
CA PRO A 173 1.25 -0.01 23.20
C PRO A 173 2.51 0.70 23.71
N ALA A 174 2.38 1.99 24.02
CA ALA A 174 3.42 2.78 24.71
C ALA A 174 3.70 2.29 26.15
#